data_AF-A0A165VQK3-F1
#
_entry.id   AF-A0A165VQK3-F1
#
_cell.length_a   1.000
_cell.length_b   1.000
_cell.length_c   1.000
_cell.angle_alpha   90.00
_cell.angle_beta   90.00
_cell.angle_gamma   90.00
#
_symmetry.space_group_name_H-M   'P 1'
#
loop_
_entity.id
_entity.type
_entity.pdbx_description
1 polymer ?
#
loop_
_entity_poly.entity_id
_entity_poly.type
_entity_poly.pdbx_seq_one_letter_code
_entity_poly.pdbx_strand_id
1 'polypeptide(L)'
;MFSTFLLQSGRNTKAAKRFFYKLFKRWGMPRVLVTDKLGSYGAAKKEIASDLEHRQHKGLNNRAEASHRHMRRREKVMGRFKSPRHAQRFLSVHDQVAALFRPKRHRLSAASYHHARADAFRLWSDYTAELCA
;
A
#
# COMPACT_ATOMS: atom_id res chain seq x y z
N MET A 1 1.35 3.17 -1.10
CA MET A 1 0.35 2.08 -1.02
C MET A 1 0.80 0.95 -1.93
N PHE A 2 1.74 0.11 -1.48
CA PHE A 2 2.43 -0.92 -2.28
C PHE A 2 1.92 -2.35 -1.99
N SER A 3 0.76 -2.47 -1.35
CA SER A 3 0.31 -3.72 -0.73
C SER A 3 -0.25 -4.78 -1.69
N THR A 4 -0.48 -4.46 -2.96
CA THR A 4 -1.24 -5.37 -3.85
C THR A 4 -0.43 -6.51 -4.43
N PHE A 5 0.91 -6.44 -4.44
CA PHE A 5 1.75 -7.52 -4.98
C PHE A 5 2.03 -8.63 -3.96
N LEU A 6 2.19 -8.29 -2.67
CA LEU A 6 2.58 -9.27 -1.64
C LEU A 6 1.49 -10.30 -1.28
N LEU A 7 0.25 -10.11 -1.72
CA LEU A 7 -0.88 -10.99 -1.43
C LEU A 7 -1.21 -11.95 -2.59
N GLN A 8 -0.47 -11.96 -3.70
CA GLN A 8 -0.73 -12.89 -4.81
C GLN A 8 -0.06 -14.25 -4.55
N SER A 9 -0.80 -15.35 -4.73
CA SER A 9 -0.31 -16.72 -4.52
C SER A 9 0.76 -17.16 -5.53
N GLY A 10 0.97 -16.40 -6.61
CA GLY A 10 1.97 -16.68 -7.63
C GLY A 10 2.94 -15.53 -7.82
N ARG A 11 4.21 -15.76 -7.46
CA ARG A 11 5.36 -14.88 -7.77
C ARG A 11 5.77 -14.97 -9.24
N ASN A 12 4.80 -14.92 -10.16
CA ASN A 12 5.03 -15.11 -11.59
C ASN A 12 5.22 -13.78 -12.34
N THR A 13 5.86 -13.85 -13.50
CA THR A 13 6.18 -12.68 -14.34
C THR A 13 4.92 -11.92 -14.76
N LYS A 14 3.81 -12.61 -15.02
CA LYS A 14 2.51 -12.00 -15.39
C LYS A 14 1.97 -11.09 -14.28
N ALA A 15 2.07 -11.51 -13.02
CA ALA A 15 1.69 -10.70 -11.87
C ALA A 15 2.60 -9.47 -11.72
N ALA A 16 3.92 -9.64 -11.89
CA ALA A 16 4.87 -8.54 -11.81
C ALA A 16 4.63 -7.48 -12.89
N LYS A 17 4.34 -7.89 -14.13
CA LYS A 17 3.94 -6.97 -15.22
C LYS A 17 2.69 -6.17 -14.87
N ARG A 18 1.62 -6.85 -14.45
CA ARG A 18 0.37 -6.19 -14.02
C ARG A 18 0.60 -5.18 -12.90
N PHE A 19 1.47 -5.51 -11.96
CA PHE A 19 1.84 -4.60 -10.88
C PHE A 19 2.56 -3.37 -11.41
N PHE A 20 3.58 -3.52 -12.24
CA PHE A 20 4.30 -2.40 -12.82
C PHE A 20 3.41 -1.52 -13.71
N TYR A 21 2.53 -2.09 -14.54
CA TYR A 21 1.56 -1.30 -15.31
C TYR A 21 0.67 -0.43 -14.41
N LYS A 22 0.13 -0.99 -13.32
CA LYS A 22 -0.67 -0.21 -12.37
C LYS A 22 0.14 0.86 -11.66
N LEU A 23 1.39 0.54 -11.33
CA LEU A 23 2.30 1.45 -10.65
C LEU A 23 2.64 2.65 -11.54
N PHE A 24 3.06 2.40 -12.77
CA PHE A 24 3.43 3.44 -13.73
C PHE A 24 2.22 4.26 -14.18
N LYS A 25 1.05 3.63 -14.36
CA LYS A 25 -0.19 4.35 -14.66
C LYS A 25 -0.58 5.34 -13.55
N ARG A 26 -0.33 5.01 -12.28
CA ARG A 26 -0.73 5.86 -11.15
C ARG A 26 0.30 6.94 -10.82
N TRP A 27 1.58 6.62 -10.93
CA TRP A 27 2.67 7.47 -10.40
C TRP A 27 3.67 7.93 -11.48
N GLY A 28 3.48 7.54 -12.73
CA GLY A 28 4.44 7.76 -13.81
C GLY A 28 5.60 6.75 -13.80
N MET A 29 6.42 6.84 -14.84
CA MET A 29 7.63 6.01 -14.97
C MET A 29 8.71 6.54 -14.01
N PRO A 30 9.23 5.71 -13.08
CA PRO A 30 10.28 6.14 -12.17
C PRO A 30 11.62 6.27 -12.90
N ARG A 31 12.58 7.01 -12.32
CA ARG A 31 13.97 7.05 -12.81
C ARG A 31 14.75 5.76 -12.49
N VAL A 32 14.52 5.19 -11.31
CA VAL A 32 15.17 3.97 -10.85
C VAL A 32 14.12 3.06 -10.21
N LEU A 33 14.10 1.80 -10.62
CA LEU A 33 13.30 0.77 -10.01
C LEU A 33 14.11 0.08 -8.91
N VAL A 34 13.53 -0.04 -7.72
CA VAL A 34 14.10 -0.80 -6.60
C VAL A 34 13.10 -1.88 -6.20
N THR A 35 13.51 -3.15 -6.30
CA THR A 35 12.68 -4.30 -5.87
C THR A 35 13.53 -5.29 -5.09
N ASP A 36 12.90 -6.33 -4.55
CA ASP A 36 13.61 -7.51 -4.07
C ASP A 36 14.29 -8.28 -5.22
N LYS A 37 15.05 -9.33 -4.87
CA LYS A 37 15.80 -10.17 -5.80
C LYS A 37 14.95 -11.23 -6.50
N LEU A 38 13.62 -11.07 -6.55
CA LEU A 38 12.74 -12.04 -7.18
C LEU A 38 12.88 -11.99 -8.72
N GLY A 39 13.18 -13.14 -9.34
CA GLY A 39 13.43 -13.23 -10.78
C GLY A 39 12.27 -12.76 -11.66
N SER A 40 11.02 -12.86 -11.20
CA SER A 40 9.85 -12.42 -11.93
C SER A 40 9.78 -10.90 -12.13
N TYR A 41 10.37 -10.10 -11.24
CA TYR A 41 10.49 -8.65 -11.46
C TYR A 41 11.51 -8.32 -12.54
N GLY A 42 12.65 -9.00 -12.55
CA GLY A 42 13.66 -8.83 -13.61
C GLY A 42 13.10 -9.20 -14.98
N ALA A 43 12.40 -10.34 -15.07
CA ALA A 43 11.72 -10.77 -16.29
C ALA A 43 10.64 -9.76 -16.73
N ALA A 44 9.80 -9.28 -15.81
CA ALA A 44 8.76 -8.32 -16.14
C ALA A 44 9.34 -6.97 -16.57
N LYS A 45 10.40 -6.49 -15.90
CA LYS A 45 11.11 -5.25 -16.24
C LYS A 45 11.69 -5.32 -17.64
N LYS A 46 12.36 -6.42 -18.00
CA LYS A 46 12.94 -6.60 -19.35
C LYS A 46 11.91 -6.36 -20.46
N GLU A 47 10.66 -6.76 -20.23
CA GLU A 47 9.62 -6.67 -21.26
C GLU A 47 8.90 -5.33 -21.31
N ILE A 48 8.74 -4.62 -20.18
CA ILE A 48 7.92 -3.39 -20.14
C ILE A 48 8.74 -2.11 -20.00
N ALA A 49 9.99 -2.21 -19.55
CA ALA A 49 10.85 -1.09 -19.20
C ALA A 49 12.32 -1.52 -19.25
N SER A 50 12.78 -1.99 -20.42
CA SER A 50 14.14 -2.48 -20.64
C SER A 50 15.22 -1.48 -20.24
N ASP A 51 14.95 -0.19 -20.44
CA ASP A 51 15.94 0.88 -20.29
C ASP A 51 15.96 1.45 -18.86
N LEU A 52 15.01 1.03 -18.02
CA LEU A 52 14.90 1.51 -16.65
C LEU A 52 16.05 0.94 -15.79
N GLU A 53 16.74 1.80 -15.06
CA GLU A 53 17.75 1.34 -14.10
C GLU A 53 17.07 0.49 -13.01
N HIS A 54 17.56 -0.73 -12.77
CA HIS A 54 16.99 -1.65 -11.78
C HIS A 54 18.03 -2.04 -10.73
N ARG A 55 17.78 -1.68 -9.47
CA ARG A 55 18.64 -2.02 -8.32
C ARG A 55 17.95 -3.01 -7.41
N GLN A 56 18.66 -4.08 -7.03
CA GLN A 56 18.11 -5.18 -6.21
C GLN A 56 18.86 -5.38 -4.89
N HIS A 57 19.42 -4.30 -4.33
CA HIS A 57 20.17 -4.37 -3.08
C HIS A 57 19.23 -4.40 -1.87
N LYS A 58 19.49 -5.31 -0.90
CA LYS A 58 18.66 -5.51 0.31
C LYS A 58 18.44 -4.20 1.07
N GLY A 59 19.51 -3.41 1.24
CA GLY A 59 19.45 -2.13 1.92
C GLY A 59 18.55 -1.09 1.24
N LEU A 60 18.44 -1.13 -0.10
CA LEU A 60 17.61 -0.19 -0.86
C LEU A 60 16.12 -0.54 -0.75
N ASN A 61 15.80 -1.83 -0.62
CA ASN A 61 14.42 -2.28 -0.44
C ASN A 61 13.90 -2.10 1.01
N ASN A 62 14.78 -1.78 1.97
CA ASN A 62 14.39 -1.62 3.38
C ASN A 62 13.24 -0.64 3.59
N ARG A 63 13.16 0.45 2.80
CA ARG A 63 12.07 1.43 2.93
C ARG A 63 10.71 0.84 2.54
N ALA A 64 10.66 0.08 1.44
CA ALA A 64 9.46 -0.61 1.02
C ALA A 64 9.08 -1.71 2.04
N GLU A 65 10.05 -2.51 2.49
CA GLU A 65 9.83 -3.53 3.53
C GLU A 65 9.34 -2.94 4.86
N ALA A 66 9.90 -1.79 5.25
CA ALA A 66 9.52 -1.07 6.46
C ALA A 66 8.07 -0.58 6.39
N SER A 67 7.64 -0.06 5.23
CA SER A 67 6.26 0.38 5.02
C SER A 67 5.25 -0.76 5.21
N HIS A 68 5.67 -2.01 4.96
CA HIS A 68 4.81 -3.18 5.10
C HIS A 68 4.79 -3.77 6.51
N ARG A 69 5.72 -3.37 7.40
CA ARG A 69 5.81 -3.95 8.76
C ARG A 69 4.55 -3.75 9.58
N HIS A 70 3.94 -2.56 9.51
CA HIS A 70 2.71 -2.26 10.26
C HIS A 70 1.53 -3.13 9.80
N MET A 71 1.39 -3.29 8.49
CA MET A 71 0.35 -4.14 7.91
C MET A 71 0.55 -5.61 8.28
N ARG A 72 1.77 -6.15 8.10
CA ARG A 72 2.09 -7.55 8.45
C ARG A 72 1.89 -7.84 9.93
N ARG A 73 2.24 -6.88 10.80
CA ARG A 73 1.99 -7.01 12.25
C ARG A 73 0.49 -7.10 12.53
N ARG A 74 -0.32 -6.25 11.90
CA ARG A 74 -1.79 -6.28 12.07
C ARG A 74 -2.41 -7.56 11.54
N GLU A 75 -2.03 -8.00 10.34
CA GLU A 75 -2.46 -9.29 9.79
C GLU A 75 -2.16 -10.43 10.77
N LYS A 76 -0.94 -10.46 11.34
CA LYS A 76 -0.55 -11.48 12.31
C LYS A 76 -1.38 -11.42 13.60
N VAL A 77 -1.65 -10.22 14.12
CA VAL A 77 -2.48 -10.03 15.33
C VAL A 77 -3.94 -10.43 15.07
N MET A 78 -4.46 -10.18 13.87
CA MET A 78 -5.83 -10.54 13.47
C MET A 78 -5.96 -12.01 13.01
N GLY A 79 -5.01 -12.89 13.34
CA GLY A 79 -5.10 -14.32 13.04
C GLY A 79 -4.85 -14.70 11.57
N ARG A 80 -4.27 -13.81 10.76
CA ARG A 80 -4.12 -13.89 9.30
C ARG A 80 -5.45 -13.91 8.56
N PHE A 81 -5.45 -13.43 7.31
CA PHE A 81 -6.65 -13.49 6.48
C PHE A 81 -6.85 -14.89 5.90
N LYS A 82 -8.08 -15.41 5.97
CA LYS A 82 -8.46 -16.69 5.35
C LYS A 82 -8.28 -16.72 3.84
N SER A 83 -8.26 -15.56 3.17
CA SER A 83 -7.99 -15.47 1.73
C SER A 83 -7.37 -14.12 1.33
N PRO A 84 -6.60 -14.08 0.21
CA PRO A 84 -6.09 -12.83 -0.37
C PRO A 84 -7.19 -11.81 -0.71
N ARG A 85 -8.37 -12.28 -1.13
CA ARG A 85 -9.51 -11.41 -1.46
C ARG A 85 -10.02 -10.67 -0.23
N HIS A 86 -10.09 -11.34 0.92
CA HIS A 86 -10.48 -10.71 2.19
C HIS A 86 -9.43 -9.69 2.65
N ALA A 87 -8.15 -10.04 2.55
CA ALA A 87 -7.06 -9.11 2.84
C ALA A 87 -7.16 -7.85 1.96
N GLN A 88 -7.43 -8.01 0.67
CA GLN A 88 -7.52 -6.88 -0.26
C GLN A 88 -8.71 -5.96 0.05
N ARG A 89 -9.89 -6.51 0.34
CA ARG A 89 -11.07 -5.73 0.75
C ARG A 89 -10.83 -4.99 2.06
N PHE A 90 -10.23 -5.67 3.03
CA PHE A 90 -9.85 -5.04 4.29
C PHE A 90 -8.90 -3.87 4.06
N LEU A 91 -7.82 -4.07 3.30
CA LEU A 91 -6.82 -3.04 3.04
C LEU A 91 -7.37 -1.84 2.27
N SER A 92 -8.28 -2.06 1.30
CA SER A 92 -8.87 -0.96 0.55
C SER A 92 -9.69 -0.03 1.44
N VAL A 93 -10.43 -0.55 2.41
CA VAL A 93 -11.23 0.26 3.35
C VAL A 93 -10.34 0.82 4.45
N HIS A 94 -9.50 -0.03 5.03
CA HIS A 94 -8.66 0.34 6.16
C HIS A 94 -7.74 1.53 5.86
N ASP A 95 -7.12 1.61 4.68
CA ASP A 95 -6.24 2.73 4.36
C ASP A 95 -7.01 4.06 4.22
N GLN A 96 -8.27 4.02 3.77
CA GLN A 96 -9.14 5.20 3.71
C GLN A 96 -9.52 5.67 5.13
N VAL A 97 -9.93 4.73 5.99
CA VAL A 97 -10.22 5.01 7.40
C VAL A 97 -8.98 5.56 8.12
N ALA A 98 -7.81 4.97 7.86
CA ALA A 98 -6.55 5.44 8.44
C ALA A 98 -6.20 6.87 7.98
N ALA A 99 -6.49 7.25 6.74
CA ALA A 99 -6.26 8.61 6.26
C ALA A 99 -7.12 9.64 7.01
N LEU A 100 -8.38 9.31 7.29
CA LEU A 100 -9.30 10.16 8.04
C LEU A 100 -8.86 10.32 9.51
N PHE A 101 -8.52 9.22 10.18
CA PHE A 101 -8.29 9.23 11.62
C PHE A 101 -6.84 9.42 12.07
N ARG A 102 -5.85 9.39 11.15
CA ARG A 102 -4.42 9.58 11.47
C ARG A 102 -3.85 10.83 10.81
N PRO A 103 -4.32 12.04 11.19
CA PRO A 103 -3.67 13.27 10.76
C PRO A 103 -2.24 13.28 11.28
N LYS A 104 -1.32 13.86 10.50
CA LYS A 104 0.12 13.90 10.82
C LYS A 104 0.35 14.81 12.04
N ARG A 105 0.17 14.28 13.26
CA ARG A 105 0.22 15.02 14.54
C ARG A 105 1.43 15.95 14.67
N HIS A 106 2.59 15.52 14.18
CA HIS A 106 3.84 16.28 14.20
C HIS A 106 3.82 17.55 13.33
N ARG A 107 2.79 17.74 12.49
CA ARG A 107 2.60 18.92 11.64
C ARG A 107 1.49 19.85 12.12
N LEU A 108 0.85 19.53 13.24
CA LEU A 108 -0.34 20.23 13.71
C LEU A 108 -0.09 20.79 15.11
N SER A 109 -0.63 21.98 15.37
CA SER A 109 -0.81 22.47 16.74
C SER A 109 -1.80 21.55 17.49
N ALA A 110 -1.85 21.67 18.82
CA ALA A 110 -2.82 20.93 19.62
C ALA A 110 -4.27 21.26 19.18
N ALA A 111 -4.60 22.55 19.04
CA ALA A 111 -5.93 22.99 18.62
C ALA A 111 -6.31 22.47 17.22
N SER A 112 -5.40 22.58 16.24
CA SER A 112 -5.65 22.08 14.88
C SER A 112 -5.80 20.56 14.86
N TYR A 113 -5.09 19.83 15.72
CA TYR A 113 -5.26 18.39 15.87
C TYR A 113 -6.63 18.03 16.46
N HIS A 114 -7.10 18.75 17.48
CA HIS A 114 -8.43 18.54 18.05
C HIS A 114 -9.54 18.81 17.02
N HIS A 115 -9.45 19.90 16.26
CA HIS A 115 -10.39 20.19 15.18
C HIS A 115 -10.39 19.07 14.12
N ALA A 116 -9.22 18.68 13.61
CA ALA A 116 -9.13 17.60 12.63
C ALA A 116 -9.70 16.27 13.14
N ARG A 117 -9.58 15.99 14.44
CA ARG A 117 -10.18 14.80 15.07
C ARG A 117 -11.71 14.92 15.17
N ALA A 118 -12.23 16.09 15.56
CA ALA A 118 -13.67 16.33 15.61
C ALA A 118 -14.31 16.21 14.22
N ASP A 119 -13.68 16.79 13.20
CA ASP A 119 -14.12 16.69 11.81
C ASP A 119 -14.14 15.24 11.31
N ALA A 120 -13.09 14.48 11.62
CA ALA A 120 -13.01 13.06 11.28
C ALA A 120 -14.17 12.24 11.89
N PHE A 121 -14.56 12.53 13.13
CA PHE A 121 -15.70 11.85 13.77
C PHE A 121 -17.05 12.27 13.19
N ARG A 122 -17.23 13.54 12.83
CA ARG A 122 -18.45 14.01 12.14
C ARG A 122 -18.63 13.33 10.79
N LEU A 123 -17.60 13.39 9.94
CA LEU A 123 -17.59 12.72 8.64
C LEU A 123 -17.90 11.22 8.77
N TRP A 124 -17.33 10.56 9.79
CA TRP A 124 -17.62 9.16 10.05
C TRP A 124 -19.09 8.93 10.39
N SER A 125 -19.66 9.74 11.28
CA SER A 125 -21.07 9.67 11.65
C SER A 125 -21.97 9.82 10.43
N ASP A 126 -21.69 10.80 9.58
CA ASP A 126 -22.45 11.08 8.37
C ASP A 126 -22.40 9.89 7.39
N TYR A 127 -21.20 9.37 7.11
CA TYR A 127 -21.05 8.19 6.25
C TYR A 127 -21.74 6.94 6.83
N THR A 128 -21.70 6.74 8.15
CA THR A 128 -22.39 5.60 8.77
C THR A 128 -23.91 5.76 8.72
N ALA A 129 -24.43 6.97 8.83
CA ALA A 129 -25.85 7.25 8.69
C ALA A 129 -26.32 7.01 7.25
N GLU A 130 -25.57 7.49 6.26
CA GLU A 130 -25.87 7.25 4.83
C GLU A 130 -25.86 5.76 4.46
N LEU A 131 -24.96 4.96 5.05
CA LEU A 131 -24.89 3.51 4.78
C LEU A 131 -26.00 2.70 5.45
N CYS A 132 -26.68 3.27 6.45
CA CYS A 132 -27.78 2.64 7.18
C CYS A 132 -29.17 3.11 6.70
N ALA A 133 -29.22 4.08 5.79
CA ALA A 133 -30.44 4.56 5.12
C ALA A 133 -30.76 3.75 3.87
#